data_AF-S8CIT7-F1
#
_entry.id   AF-S8CIT7-F1
#
_cell.length_a   1.000
_cell.length_b   1.000
_cell.length_c   1.000
_cell.angle_alpha   90.00
_cell.angle_beta   90.00
_cell.angle_gamma   90.00
#
_symmetry.space_group_name_H-M   'P 1'
#
loop_
_entity.id
_entity.type
_entity.pdbx_description
1 polymer ?
#
loop_
_entity_poly.entity_id
_entity_poly.type
_entity_poly.pdbx_seq_one_letter_code
_entity_poly.pdbx_strand_id
1 'polypeptide(L)'
;FCRLNYQAQPHLRGGASAFRNLVAKLPPGAHSIYYRDEIGNISTSNVWGDSSGVSFFPAKKKFLFFFPPTLLEIEPRYPMFGGWKTAFTIGYGLPLKDFLFESDDEGRFLNISFGSPISDLVIENLIVKIVLPEGSKRISVSVPFQVDQSEQTEISNLDIVGRPVVVLEKRNAVPEHDQYFQVSISV
;
A
#
# COMPACT_ATOMS: atom_id res chain seq x y z
N PHE A 1 4.31 -31.24 -2.14
CA PHE A 1 4.24 -30.48 -3.40
C PHE A 1 5.08 -31.20 -4.47
N CYS A 2 4.54 -31.41 -5.68
CA CYS A 2 5.28 -31.96 -6.81
C CYS A 2 5.20 -30.97 -7.99
N ARG A 3 6.35 -30.43 -8.41
CA ARG A 3 6.43 -29.41 -9.46
C ARG A 3 5.91 -29.90 -10.81
N LEU A 4 6.24 -31.13 -11.19
CA LEU A 4 5.81 -31.72 -12.47
C LEU A 4 4.29 -31.76 -12.57
N ASN A 5 3.62 -32.28 -11.53
CA ASN A 5 2.16 -32.36 -11.51
C ASN A 5 1.50 -30.97 -11.49
N TYR A 6 2.09 -30.03 -10.75
CA TYR A 6 1.61 -28.64 -10.69
C TYR A 6 1.71 -27.93 -12.05
N GLN A 7 2.79 -28.17 -12.80
CA GLN A 7 2.99 -27.60 -14.13
C GLN A 7 2.17 -28.33 -15.21
N ALA A 8 1.98 -29.64 -15.08
CA ALA A 8 1.19 -30.44 -16.01
C ALA A 8 -0.31 -30.16 -15.92
N GLN A 9 -0.81 -29.81 -14.72
CA GLN A 9 -2.23 -29.55 -14.46
C GLN A 9 -2.42 -28.23 -13.70
N PRO A 10 -2.15 -27.08 -14.33
CA PRO A 10 -2.20 -25.79 -13.65
C PRO A 10 -3.61 -25.41 -13.16
N HIS A 11 -4.65 -25.83 -13.88
CA HIS A 11 -6.06 -25.49 -13.60
C HIS A 11 -6.86 -26.64 -12.97
N LEU A 12 -6.25 -27.81 -12.74
CA LEU A 12 -6.93 -29.02 -12.26
C LEU A 12 -6.22 -29.58 -11.02
N ARG A 13 -6.99 -30.03 -10.02
CA ARG A 13 -6.69 -30.85 -8.82
C ARG A 13 -5.45 -30.54 -7.96
N GLY A 14 -4.30 -30.15 -8.50
CA GLY A 14 -3.07 -29.82 -7.80
C GLY A 14 -2.64 -28.35 -7.84
N GLY A 15 -3.17 -27.54 -8.77
CA GLY A 15 -2.85 -26.12 -8.89
C GLY A 15 -3.97 -25.14 -8.52
N ALA A 16 -5.23 -25.60 -8.51
CA ALA A 16 -6.41 -24.75 -8.33
C ALA A 16 -6.56 -24.19 -6.90
N SER A 17 -6.00 -24.85 -5.90
CA SER A 17 -6.06 -24.44 -4.49
C SER A 17 -4.83 -23.61 -4.06
N ALA A 18 -4.02 -23.15 -5.02
CA ALA A 18 -2.83 -22.34 -4.74
C ALA A 18 -3.01 -20.94 -5.32
N PHE A 19 -2.60 -19.92 -4.57
CA PHE A 19 -2.51 -18.56 -5.10
C PHE A 19 -1.22 -18.42 -5.91
N ARG A 20 -1.38 -17.95 -7.14
CA ARG A 20 -0.26 -17.63 -8.04
C ARG A 20 0.05 -16.15 -8.02
N ASN A 21 -1.00 -15.35 -8.15
CA ASN A 21 -0.89 -13.91 -8.33
C ASN A 21 -1.70 -13.23 -7.24
N LEU A 22 -1.16 -12.14 -6.70
CA LEU A 22 -1.84 -11.21 -5.82
C LEU A 22 -1.96 -9.89 -6.55
N VAL A 23 -3.09 -9.20 -6.38
CA VAL A 23 -3.33 -7.90 -7.03
C VAL A 23 -3.41 -6.81 -5.99
N ALA A 24 -2.50 -5.84 -6.08
CA ALA A 24 -2.50 -4.61 -5.30
C ALA A 24 -3.05 -3.45 -6.13
N LYS A 25 -4.05 -2.75 -5.59
CA LYS A 25 -4.63 -1.54 -6.16
C LYS A 25 -3.92 -0.35 -5.53
N LEU A 26 -2.97 0.23 -6.25
CA LEU A 26 -2.22 1.40 -5.81
C LEU A 26 -2.99 2.68 -6.19
N PRO A 27 -2.82 3.76 -5.42
CA PRO A 27 -3.38 5.06 -5.77
C PRO A 27 -2.89 5.55 -7.15
N PRO A 28 -3.69 6.37 -7.85
CA PRO A 28 -3.28 6.95 -9.13
C PRO A 28 -2.01 7.80 -8.95
N GLY A 29 -1.14 7.80 -9.96
CA GLY A 29 0.15 8.52 -9.89
C GLY A 29 1.26 7.81 -9.10
N ALA A 30 1.03 6.57 -8.66
CA ALA A 30 2.07 5.72 -8.10
C ALA A 30 3.23 5.54 -9.11
N HIS A 31 4.45 5.88 -8.69
CA HIS A 31 5.68 5.75 -9.48
C HIS A 31 6.81 5.14 -8.64
N SER A 32 7.94 4.81 -9.25
CA SER A 32 9.10 4.20 -8.56
C SER A 32 8.72 2.96 -7.72
N ILE A 33 7.86 2.11 -8.29
CA ILE A 33 7.36 0.91 -7.61
C ILE A 33 8.48 -0.11 -7.50
N TYR A 34 8.67 -0.70 -6.32
CA TYR A 34 9.59 -1.81 -6.10
C TYR A 34 8.91 -2.94 -5.34
N TYR A 35 9.36 -4.16 -5.64
CA TYR A 35 8.87 -5.39 -5.03
C TYR A 35 10.06 -6.28 -4.66
N ARG A 36 10.24 -6.51 -3.37
CA ARG A 36 11.40 -7.21 -2.81
C ARG A 36 11.00 -8.14 -1.68
N ASP A 37 11.82 -9.14 -1.42
CA ASP A 37 11.77 -9.97 -0.22
C ASP A 37 13.05 -9.83 0.61
N GLU A 38 13.17 -10.64 1.66
CA GLU A 38 14.34 -10.65 2.55
C GLU A 38 15.64 -11.00 1.81
N ILE A 39 15.54 -11.79 0.73
CA ILE A 39 16.69 -12.26 -0.05
C ILE A 39 16.97 -11.43 -1.30
N GLY A 40 16.19 -10.36 -1.55
CA GLY A 40 16.47 -9.36 -2.58
C GLY A 40 15.28 -9.03 -3.48
N ASN A 41 15.57 -8.65 -4.72
CA ASN A 41 14.52 -8.25 -5.66
C ASN A 41 13.73 -9.47 -6.16
N ILE A 42 12.43 -9.28 -6.38
CA ILE A 42 11.60 -10.25 -7.08
C ILE A 42 11.13 -9.60 -8.39
N SER A 43 11.56 -10.16 -9.51
CA SER A 43 11.27 -9.60 -10.83
C SER A 43 9.92 -10.04 -11.41
N THR A 44 9.25 -11.01 -10.77
CA THR A 44 7.95 -11.54 -11.21
C THR A 44 6.81 -10.65 -10.71
N SER A 45 6.71 -9.46 -11.32
CA SER A 45 5.65 -8.49 -11.07
C SER A 45 5.28 -7.75 -12.35
N ASN A 46 4.01 -7.38 -12.49
CA ASN A 46 3.52 -6.61 -13.63
C ASN A 46 2.73 -5.39 -13.15
N VAL A 47 2.99 -4.22 -13.71
CA VAL A 47 2.30 -2.98 -13.37
C VAL A 47 1.40 -2.60 -14.53
N TRP A 48 0.11 -2.53 -14.24
CA TRP A 48 -0.94 -2.13 -15.15
C TRP A 48 -1.48 -0.78 -14.69
N GLY A 49 -1.02 0.31 -15.30
CA GLY A 49 -1.47 1.66 -14.96
C GLY A 49 -0.90 2.67 -15.93
N ASP A 50 -1.57 3.81 -16.05
CA ASP A 50 -1.15 4.95 -16.88
C ASP A 50 -0.02 5.73 -16.17
N SER A 51 1.05 5.04 -15.76
CA SER A 51 2.24 5.68 -15.18
C SER A 51 3.07 6.45 -16.21
N SER A 52 2.78 6.21 -17.49
CA SER A 52 3.28 6.96 -18.64
C SER A 52 2.04 7.22 -19.49
N GLY A 53 1.70 8.48 -19.79
CA GLY A 53 0.51 8.89 -20.57
C GLY A 53 0.46 8.38 -22.02
N VAL A 54 0.73 7.10 -22.22
CA VAL A 54 0.75 6.32 -23.45
C VAL A 54 -0.12 5.10 -23.17
N SER A 55 -1.43 5.32 -23.15
CA SER A 55 -2.38 4.21 -23.13
C SER A 55 -2.39 3.53 -24.50
N PHE A 56 -1.89 2.30 -24.56
CA PHE A 56 -1.93 1.44 -25.76
C PHE A 56 -3.27 0.71 -25.94
N PHE A 57 -4.24 0.92 -25.03
CA PHE A 57 -5.60 0.41 -25.13
C PHE A 57 -6.54 1.51 -25.65
N PRO A 58 -7.32 1.26 -26.73
CA PRO A 58 -8.32 2.21 -27.17
C PRO A 58 -9.36 2.35 -26.06
N ALA A 59 -9.37 3.52 -25.44
CA ALA A 59 -10.28 3.88 -24.37
C ALA A 59 -11.74 3.67 -24.80
N LYS A 60 -12.38 2.60 -24.31
CA LYS A 60 -13.83 2.58 -24.19
C LYS A 60 -14.21 3.55 -23.08
N LYS A 61 -14.42 4.79 -23.52
CA LYS A 61 -15.07 5.91 -22.86
C LYS A 61 -16.17 5.42 -21.90
N LYS A 62 -15.89 5.40 -20.59
CA LYS A 62 -16.93 5.42 -19.56
C LYS A 62 -16.74 6.71 -18.78
N PHE A 63 -17.79 7.51 -18.89
CA PHE A 63 -17.95 8.86 -18.40
C PHE A 63 -17.94 8.86 -16.86
N LEU A 64 -16.75 8.90 -16.26
CA LEU A 64 -16.55 9.33 -14.88
C LEU A 64 -15.12 9.89 -14.81
N PHE A 65 -14.98 11.09 -14.26
CA PHE A 65 -13.73 11.82 -14.08
C PHE A 65 -12.87 11.13 -13.00
N PHE A 66 -12.53 9.85 -13.21
CA PHE A 66 -11.86 8.99 -12.23
C PHE A 66 -10.63 8.41 -12.91
N PHE A 67 -9.44 8.86 -12.47
CA PHE A 67 -8.18 8.28 -12.90
C PHE A 67 -8.18 6.79 -12.50
N PRO A 68 -7.87 5.86 -13.41
CA PRO A 68 -7.84 4.44 -13.05
C PRO A 68 -6.73 4.21 -12.02
N PRO A 69 -6.96 3.36 -11.01
CA PRO A 69 -5.91 2.98 -10.06
C PRO A 69 -4.79 2.23 -10.79
N THR A 70 -3.57 2.38 -10.32
CA THR A 70 -2.43 1.59 -10.81
C THR A 70 -2.52 0.18 -10.20
N LEU A 71 -2.68 -0.84 -11.02
CA LEU A 71 -2.74 -2.23 -10.56
C LEU A 71 -1.35 -2.85 -10.60
N LEU A 72 -0.88 -3.34 -9.47
CA LEU A 72 0.35 -4.11 -9.35
C LEU A 72 -0.02 -5.59 -9.17
N GLU A 73 0.26 -6.39 -10.19
CA GLU A 73 0.16 -7.84 -10.15
C GLU A 73 1.48 -8.42 -9.64
N ILE A 74 1.41 -9.16 -8.55
CA ILE A 74 2.54 -9.68 -7.80
C ILE A 74 2.51 -11.20 -7.89
N GLU A 75 3.58 -11.80 -8.40
CA GLU A 75 3.78 -13.24 -8.35
C GLU A 75 4.88 -13.57 -7.33
N PRO A 76 4.54 -14.26 -6.22
CA PRO A 76 5.53 -14.75 -5.26
C PRO A 76 6.49 -15.77 -5.90
N ARG A 77 7.68 -15.95 -5.32
CA ARG A 77 8.71 -16.89 -5.86
C ARG A 77 8.25 -18.35 -5.99
N TYR A 78 7.22 -18.72 -5.25
CA TYR A 78 6.64 -20.05 -5.25
C TYR A 78 5.11 -19.94 -5.09
N PRO A 79 4.36 -20.90 -5.64
CA PRO A 79 2.91 -20.92 -5.49
C PRO A 79 2.51 -21.07 -4.02
N MET A 80 1.56 -20.25 -3.57
CA MET A 80 1.12 -20.23 -2.18
C MET A 80 0.04 -21.29 -1.96
N PHE A 81 0.44 -22.43 -1.38
CA PHE A 81 -0.50 -23.44 -0.90
C PHE A 81 -0.97 -23.14 0.52
N GLY A 82 -2.06 -23.79 0.94
CA GLY A 82 -2.57 -23.68 2.31
C GLY A 82 -1.48 -23.96 3.35
N GLY A 83 -1.33 -23.04 4.31
CA GLY A 83 -0.33 -23.11 5.38
C GLY A 83 1.05 -22.57 5.02
N TRP A 84 1.31 -22.23 3.75
CA TRP A 84 2.58 -21.61 3.35
C TRP A 84 2.56 -20.13 3.69
N LYS A 85 3.72 -19.58 4.04
CA LYS A 85 3.88 -18.17 4.45
C LYS A 85 4.95 -17.52 3.58
N THR A 86 4.66 -16.32 3.11
CA THR A 86 5.59 -15.49 2.35
C THR A 86 5.71 -14.14 3.02
N ALA A 87 6.91 -13.57 3.03
CA ALA A 87 7.21 -12.25 3.53
C ALA A 87 7.81 -11.42 2.39
N PHE A 88 7.19 -10.29 2.11
CA PHE A 88 7.65 -9.39 1.05
C PHE A 88 7.34 -7.95 1.41
N THR A 89 8.01 -7.03 0.71
CA THR A 89 7.82 -5.59 0.83
C THR A 89 7.51 -5.02 -0.55
N ILE A 90 6.42 -4.25 -0.60
CA ILE A 90 6.11 -3.39 -1.73
C ILE A 90 6.31 -1.94 -1.30
N GLY A 91 6.78 -1.10 -2.21
CA GLY A 91 6.85 0.34 -1.98
C GLY A 91 6.68 1.10 -3.29
N TYR A 92 6.21 2.34 -3.16
CA TYR A 92 5.92 3.23 -4.28
C TYR A 92 5.99 4.69 -3.80
N GLY A 93 6.23 5.60 -4.74
CA GLY A 93 6.18 7.05 -4.54
C GLY A 93 4.87 7.64 -5.05
N LEU A 94 4.39 8.70 -4.41
CA LEU A 94 3.22 9.47 -4.82
C LEU A 94 3.55 10.97 -4.88
N PRO A 95 2.98 11.73 -5.84
CA PRO A 95 3.09 13.18 -5.84
C PRO A 95 2.36 13.80 -4.63
N LEU A 96 3.07 14.57 -3.81
CA LEU A 96 2.53 15.17 -2.58
C LEU A 96 1.33 16.10 -2.82
N LYS A 97 1.31 16.80 -3.95
CA LYS A 97 0.26 17.77 -4.32
C LYS A 97 -1.17 17.20 -4.32
N ASP A 98 -1.31 15.88 -4.46
CA ASP A 98 -2.61 15.22 -4.59
C ASP A 98 -3.15 14.73 -3.23
N PHE A 99 -2.30 14.68 -2.19
CA PHE A 99 -2.63 14.12 -0.88
C PHE A 99 -2.41 15.09 0.29
N LEU A 100 -1.55 16.09 0.12
CA LEU A 100 -1.27 17.12 1.11
C LEU A 100 -2.04 18.40 0.75
N PHE A 101 -2.85 18.85 1.69
CA PHE A 101 -3.69 20.04 1.53
C PHE A 101 -3.34 21.07 2.60
N GLU A 102 -3.54 22.34 2.26
CA GLU A 102 -3.35 23.48 3.13
C GLU A 102 -4.70 24.01 3.60
N SER A 103 -4.80 24.38 4.87
CA SER A 103 -5.97 25.00 5.47
C SER A 103 -5.67 26.48 5.73
N ASP A 104 -6.72 27.31 5.74
CA ASP A 104 -6.60 28.76 5.95
C ASP A 104 -5.96 29.13 7.30
N ASP A 105 -6.04 28.25 8.31
CA ASP A 105 -5.49 28.45 9.66
C ASP A 105 -4.00 28.03 9.82
N GLU A 106 -3.18 28.17 8.78
CA GLU A 106 -1.74 27.76 8.74
C GLU A 106 -1.48 26.25 8.97
N GLY A 107 -2.54 25.44 9.05
CA GLY A 107 -2.47 23.99 9.22
C GLY A 107 -2.35 23.24 7.90
N ARG A 108 -1.55 22.18 7.86
CA ARG A 108 -1.51 21.23 6.75
C ARG A 108 -2.23 19.95 7.14
N PHE A 109 -3.00 19.37 6.23
CA PHE A 109 -3.61 18.07 6.45
C PHE A 109 -3.28 17.08 5.34
N LEU A 110 -2.93 15.86 5.75
CA LEU A 110 -2.69 14.72 4.88
C LEU A 110 -3.96 13.86 4.86
N ASN A 111 -4.43 13.49 3.67
CA ASN A 111 -5.56 12.58 3.51
C ASN A 111 -5.12 11.32 2.75
N ILE A 112 -5.18 10.15 3.39
CA ILE A 112 -4.75 8.87 2.79
C ILE A 112 -5.60 7.71 3.32
N SER A 113 -5.63 6.59 2.59
CA SER A 113 -6.34 5.39 3.00
C SER A 113 -5.57 4.63 4.10
N PHE A 114 -6.30 4.10 5.08
CA PHE A 114 -5.72 3.35 6.20
C PHE A 114 -5.36 1.90 5.85
N GLY A 115 -6.01 1.31 4.84
CA GLY A 115 -5.94 -0.12 4.55
C GLY A 115 -4.72 -0.56 3.73
N SER A 116 -4.64 -1.87 3.50
CA SER A 116 -3.67 -2.46 2.59
C SER A 116 -4.13 -2.28 1.14
N PRO A 117 -3.23 -1.95 0.19
CA PRO A 117 -3.60 -1.87 -1.21
C PRO A 117 -3.92 -3.25 -1.83
N ILE A 118 -3.59 -4.36 -1.17
CA ILE A 118 -3.86 -5.71 -1.69
C ILE A 118 -5.33 -6.05 -1.50
N SER A 119 -5.99 -6.50 -2.57
CA SER A 119 -7.41 -6.85 -2.53
C SER A 119 -7.68 -8.14 -1.74
N ASP A 120 -8.85 -8.21 -1.11
CA ASP A 120 -9.40 -9.39 -0.44
C ASP A 120 -8.49 -9.99 0.66
N LEU A 121 -7.84 -9.13 1.45
CA LEU A 121 -7.04 -9.53 2.61
C LEU A 121 -7.81 -9.39 3.93
N VAL A 122 -7.55 -10.33 4.83
CA VAL A 122 -7.85 -10.21 6.26
C VAL A 122 -6.53 -10.05 6.98
N ILE A 123 -6.41 -8.98 7.77
CA ILE A 123 -5.16 -8.60 8.43
C ILE A 123 -5.33 -8.76 9.93
N GLU A 124 -4.49 -9.60 10.54
CA GLU A 124 -4.53 -9.84 11.99
C GLU A 124 -4.02 -8.63 12.78
N ASN A 125 -2.87 -8.08 12.38
CA ASN A 125 -2.32 -6.85 12.96
C ASN A 125 -1.89 -5.88 11.84
N LEU A 126 -2.54 -4.72 11.79
CA LEU A 126 -2.24 -3.63 10.88
C LEU A 126 -1.60 -2.49 11.67
N ILE A 127 -0.36 -2.16 11.32
CA ILE A 127 0.39 -1.06 11.91
C ILE A 127 0.63 -0.01 10.83
N VAL A 128 0.05 1.17 11.00
CA VAL A 128 0.25 2.32 10.11
C VAL A 128 1.18 3.29 10.81
N LYS A 129 2.38 3.48 10.24
CA LYS A 129 3.36 4.46 10.71
C LYS A 129 3.37 5.67 9.80
N ILE A 130 3.09 6.84 10.35
CA ILE A 130 3.12 8.13 9.64
C ILE A 130 4.35 8.89 10.13
N VAL A 131 5.37 8.99 9.27
CA VAL A 131 6.61 9.71 9.56
C VAL A 131 6.48 11.14 9.06
N LEU A 132 6.59 12.11 9.95
CA LEU A 132 6.43 13.52 9.64
C LEU A 132 7.77 14.26 9.56
N PRO A 133 7.86 15.40 8.85
CA PRO A 133 9.08 16.20 8.81
C PRO A 133 9.50 16.74 10.19
N GLU A 134 10.80 16.99 10.36
CA GLU A 134 11.33 17.68 11.54
C GLU A 134 10.67 19.06 11.69
N GLY A 135 10.33 19.43 12.93
CA GLY A 135 9.63 20.68 13.23
C GLY A 135 8.10 20.61 13.24
N SER A 136 7.50 19.47 12.86
CA SER A 136 6.05 19.26 12.95
C SER A 136 5.55 19.37 14.40
N LYS A 137 4.57 20.24 14.64
CA LYS A 137 3.95 20.49 15.95
C LYS A 137 2.44 20.22 15.90
N ARG A 138 1.84 19.98 17.08
CA ARG A 138 0.38 19.76 17.27
C ARG A 138 -0.19 18.77 16.25
N ILE A 139 0.28 17.53 16.32
CA ILE A 139 -0.19 16.47 15.42
C ILE A 139 -1.55 16.00 15.93
N SER A 140 -2.55 15.99 15.06
CA SER A 140 -3.88 15.47 15.35
C SER A 140 -4.29 14.48 14.26
N VAL A 141 -4.80 13.33 14.68
CA VAL A 141 -5.18 12.23 13.79
C VAL A 141 -6.67 11.99 13.91
N SER A 142 -7.37 12.08 12.78
CA SER A 142 -8.80 11.82 12.66
C SER A 142 -9.01 10.53 11.88
N VAL A 143 -9.45 9.48 12.58
CA VAL A 143 -9.72 8.16 12.03
C VAL A 143 -11.18 7.79 12.34
N PRO A 144 -11.95 7.25 11.37
CA PRO A 144 -13.39 6.98 11.56
C PRO A 144 -13.72 5.78 12.47
N PHE A 145 -12.72 5.09 13.00
CA PHE A 145 -12.86 3.91 13.84
C PHE A 145 -11.82 3.90 14.97
N GLN A 146 -12.03 3.03 15.97
CA GLN A 146 -11.12 2.90 17.10
C GLN A 146 -9.78 2.28 16.67
N VAL A 147 -8.70 2.96 17.00
CA VAL A 147 -7.30 2.56 16.80
C VAL A 147 -6.49 2.86 18.05
N ASP A 148 -5.48 2.04 18.31
CA ASP A 148 -4.50 2.31 19.36
C ASP A 148 -3.44 3.27 18.79
N GLN A 149 -3.35 4.48 19.34
CA GLN A 149 -2.39 5.49 18.89
C GLN A 149 -1.20 5.54 19.84
N SER A 150 0.01 5.57 19.27
CA SER A 150 1.24 5.85 20.00
C SER A 150 2.14 6.80 19.21
N GLU A 151 3.00 7.53 19.91
CA GLU A 151 3.96 8.45 19.32
C GLU A 151 5.38 7.93 19.51
N GLN A 152 6.19 8.01 18.47
CA GLN A 152 7.58 7.60 18.43
C GLN A 152 8.43 8.69 17.77
N THR A 153 9.74 8.60 17.92
CA THR A 153 10.68 9.47 17.22
C THR A 153 11.69 8.61 16.51
N GLU A 154 11.82 8.81 15.19
CA GLU A 154 12.77 8.08 14.35
C GLU A 154 13.79 9.08 13.79
N ILE A 155 15.07 8.68 13.77
CA ILE A 155 16.17 9.50 13.23
C ILE A 155 16.55 8.89 11.87
N SER A 156 16.50 9.71 10.84
CA SER A 156 16.89 9.36 9.47
C SER A 156 18.08 10.20 9.00
N ASN A 157 18.38 10.11 7.71
CA ASN A 157 19.45 10.88 7.08
C ASN A 157 19.15 12.38 7.15
N LEU A 158 20.17 13.16 7.54
CA LEU A 158 20.12 14.63 7.68
C LEU A 158 19.19 15.16 8.77
N ASP A 159 18.78 14.33 9.73
CA ASP A 159 17.97 14.77 10.87
C ASP A 159 18.87 15.18 12.05
N ILE A 160 18.54 16.27 12.74
CA ILE A 160 19.28 16.74 13.93
C ILE A 160 18.54 16.35 15.21
N VAL A 161 17.25 16.70 15.32
CA VAL A 161 16.41 16.41 16.49
C VAL A 161 15.64 15.09 16.33
N GLY A 162 15.38 14.68 15.09
CA GLY A 162 14.60 13.50 14.74
C GLY A 162 13.17 13.83 14.30
N ARG A 163 12.55 12.87 13.61
CA ARG A 163 11.22 13.01 13.00
C ARG A 163 10.15 12.44 13.93
N PRO A 164 9.07 13.17 14.21
CA PRO A 164 7.94 12.61 14.94
C PRO A 164 7.22 11.58 14.06
N VAL A 165 6.93 10.43 14.64
CA VAL A 165 6.24 9.32 13.98
C VAL A 165 4.98 9.00 14.77
N VAL A 166 3.83 9.07 14.10
CA VAL A 166 2.57 8.60 14.69
C VAL A 166 2.34 7.16 14.26
N VAL A 167 2.14 6.29 15.23
CA VAL A 167 1.90 4.85 15.02
C VAL A 167 0.45 4.55 15.41
N LEU A 168 -0.30 4.06 14.44
CA LEU A 168 -1.67 3.60 14.60
C LEU A 168 -1.70 2.08 14.48
N GLU A 169 -2.13 1.40 15.53
CA GLU A 169 -2.28 -0.06 15.56
C GLU A 169 -3.76 -0.44 15.53
N LYS A 170 -4.08 -1.41 14.66
CA LYS A 170 -5.42 -1.99 14.55
C LYS A 170 -5.33 -3.50 14.44
N ARG A 171 -6.00 -4.18 15.37
CA ARG A 171 -6.21 -5.63 15.31
C ARG A 171 -7.43 -5.99 14.47
N ASN A 172 -7.35 -7.11 13.77
CA ASN A 172 -8.41 -7.68 12.92
C ASN A 172 -8.97 -6.63 11.93
N ALA A 173 -8.10 -6.12 11.05
CA ALA A 173 -8.51 -5.23 9.98
C ALA A 173 -9.08 -6.04 8.80
N VAL A 174 -10.22 -5.58 8.30
CA VAL A 174 -10.94 -6.13 7.15
C VAL A 174 -11.06 -5.08 6.05
N PRO A 175 -11.36 -5.44 4.79
CA PRO A 175 -11.40 -4.49 3.68
C PRO A 175 -12.31 -3.27 3.91
N GLU A 176 -13.35 -3.38 4.74
CA GLU A 176 -14.25 -2.27 5.10
C GLU A 176 -13.58 -1.17 5.95
N HIS A 177 -12.43 -1.47 6.57
CA HIS A 177 -11.61 -0.48 7.28
C HIS A 177 -10.67 0.29 6.35
N ASP A 178 -10.65 -0.01 5.04
CA ASP A 178 -9.93 0.76 4.04
C ASP A 178 -10.67 2.08 3.74
N GLN A 179 -10.66 2.95 4.74
CA GLN A 179 -11.27 4.27 4.71
C GLN A 179 -10.19 5.34 4.76
N TYR A 180 -10.55 6.51 4.26
CA TYR A 180 -9.70 7.69 4.34
C TYR A 180 -9.60 8.18 5.78
N PHE A 181 -8.38 8.46 6.22
CA PHE A 181 -8.10 9.12 7.49
C PHE A 181 -7.29 10.39 7.24
N GLN A 182 -7.39 11.33 8.19
CA GLN A 182 -6.76 12.63 8.08
C GLN A 182 -5.74 12.83 9.20
N VAL A 183 -4.59 13.39 8.85
CA VAL A 183 -3.57 13.82 9.82
C VAL A 183 -3.36 15.31 9.64
N SER A 184 -3.72 16.10 10.64
CA SER A 184 -3.46 17.54 10.66
C SER A 184 -2.21 17.86 11.46
N ILE A 185 -1.44 18.81 10.95
CA ILE A 185 -0.13 19.19 11.45
C ILE A 185 -0.04 20.71 11.37
N SER A 186 0.53 21.32 12.41
CA SER A 186 1.04 22.69 12.35
C SER A 186 2.56 22.66 12.20
N VAL A 187 3.12 23.52 11.35
CA VAL A 187 4.58 23.62 11.14
C VAL A 187 5.11 24.85 11.85
#